data_AF-A0A3A4TR10-F1
#
_entry.id   AF-A0A3A4TR10-F1
#
_cell.length_a   1.000
_cell.length_b   1.000
_cell.length_c   1.000
_cell.angle_alpha   90.00
_cell.angle_beta   90.00
_cell.angle_gamma   90.00
#
_symmetry.space_group_name_H-M   'P 1'
#
loop_
_entity.id
_entity.type
_entity.pdbx_description
1 polymer ?
#
loop_
_entity_poly.entity_id
_entity_poly.type
_entity_poly.pdbx_seq_one_letter_code
_entity_poly.pdbx_strand_id
1 'polypeptide(L)'
;MAVCRTGNLRFYAVSPIPSRVSPAWVPEPRRASARSTGQVCGPPRRPESLGTRGPRETTTPLGTIGTREGPPASRMDRRNGKETIAMTISIDEFARVDLRTARVLEADRVERTDKLLRLRIDVGGEERQIVAGIGAHYEPGTLVGRTIVIVANLEPATIRGVESNGMLLAALHEGRLAVLTTDGGDFPPGAQVR
;
A
#
# COMPACT_ATOMS: atom_id res chain seq x y z
N MET A 1 33.86 24.38 55.51
CA MET A 1 34.36 25.66 54.95
C MET A 1 35.45 25.35 53.94
N ALA A 2 35.19 25.60 52.65
CA ALA A 2 36.15 25.96 51.61
C ALA A 2 35.39 25.97 50.28
N VAL A 3 34.94 27.16 49.89
CA VAL A 3 34.45 27.46 48.54
C VAL A 3 35.69 27.55 47.65
N CYS A 4 35.71 26.85 46.51
CA CYS A 4 36.47 27.32 45.36
C CYS A 4 35.69 27.04 44.09
N ARG A 5 35.13 28.13 43.54
CA ARG A 5 34.54 28.22 42.21
C ARG A 5 35.68 28.40 41.18
N THR A 6 35.28 28.19 39.92
CA THR A 6 35.81 28.82 38.69
C THR A 6 36.88 28.02 37.95
N GLY A 7 36.54 27.60 36.73
CA GLY A 7 37.47 26.96 35.81
C GLY A 7 36.83 26.49 34.50
N ASN A 8 36.04 27.35 33.88
CA ASN A 8 35.48 27.16 32.53
C ASN A 8 36.62 27.22 31.50
N LEU A 9 36.93 26.10 30.85
CA LEU A 9 37.75 26.09 29.63
C LEU A 9 37.17 25.09 28.63
N ARG A 10 36.50 25.68 27.64
CA ARG A 10 36.13 25.09 26.36
C ARG A 10 37.40 24.59 25.67
N PHE A 11 37.44 23.31 25.33
CA PHE A 11 38.20 22.83 24.17
C PHE A 11 37.28 21.93 23.35
N TYR A 12 36.72 22.53 22.31
CA TYR A 12 36.13 21.84 21.19
C TYR A 12 37.25 21.05 20.49
N ALA A 13 37.22 19.73 20.62
CA ALA A 13 38.05 18.86 19.80
C ALA A 13 37.46 18.84 18.38
N VAL A 14 38.01 19.70 17.52
CA VAL A 14 37.81 19.68 16.07
C VAL A 14 38.57 18.46 15.54
N SER A 15 37.85 17.36 15.31
CA SER A 15 38.40 16.19 14.65
C SER A 15 38.74 16.52 13.19
N PRO A 16 39.93 16.15 12.70
CA PRO A 16 40.41 16.51 11.38
C PRO A 16 39.68 15.75 10.26
N ILE A 17 39.31 16.51 9.23
CA ILE A 17 38.80 16.09 7.92
C ILE A 17 39.82 15.15 7.25
N PRO A 18 39.48 13.90 6.88
CA PRO A 18 40.25 13.17 5.89
C PRO A 18 39.85 13.64 4.49
N SER A 19 40.67 14.53 3.93
CA SER A 19 40.77 14.76 2.50
C SER A 19 41.44 13.56 1.83
N ARG A 20 40.73 12.79 0.99
CA ARG A 20 41.28 12.30 -0.28
C ARG A 20 40.27 11.50 -1.11
N VAL A 21 39.89 12.12 -2.23
CA VAL A 21 40.04 11.59 -3.60
C VAL A 21 39.26 10.31 -3.94
N SER A 22 38.17 10.53 -4.65
CA SER A 22 37.52 9.60 -5.58
C SER A 22 38.50 9.01 -6.60
N PRO A 23 38.27 7.77 -7.05
CA PRO A 23 38.44 7.40 -8.44
C PRO A 23 37.07 6.96 -8.99
N ALA A 24 36.49 7.74 -9.89
CA ALA A 24 36.61 7.46 -11.32
C ALA A 24 35.96 6.12 -11.71
N TRP A 25 34.68 6.22 -12.03
CA TRP A 25 33.96 5.40 -12.99
C TRP A 25 34.85 5.02 -14.19
N VAL A 26 35.02 3.71 -14.42
CA VAL A 26 35.65 3.16 -15.63
C VAL A 26 34.63 2.25 -16.33
N PRO A 27 34.04 2.66 -17.47
CA PRO A 27 33.33 1.75 -18.35
C PRO A 27 34.30 1.11 -19.35
N GLU A 28 34.28 -0.22 -19.40
CA GLU A 28 35.13 -1.07 -20.23
C GLU A 28 34.71 -1.02 -21.72
N PRO A 29 35.62 -0.80 -22.69
CA PRO A 29 35.29 -0.81 -24.10
C PRO A 29 35.57 -2.17 -24.78
N ARG A 30 34.55 -2.63 -25.51
CA ARG A 30 34.60 -3.39 -26.77
C ARG A 30 35.36 -4.72 -26.80
N ARG A 31 34.61 -5.80 -27.10
CA ARG A 31 35.06 -6.80 -28.09
C ARG A 31 33.96 -7.11 -29.09
N ALA A 32 34.04 -6.42 -30.22
CA ALA A 32 33.51 -6.92 -31.47
C ALA A 32 34.50 -7.98 -32.00
N SER A 33 34.03 -9.19 -32.30
CA SER A 33 34.72 -10.08 -33.23
C SER A 33 33.72 -10.55 -34.28
N ALA A 34 34.04 -10.20 -35.51
CA ALA A 34 33.28 -10.50 -36.70
C ALA A 34 33.65 -11.88 -37.28
N ARG A 35 32.73 -12.39 -38.11
CA ARG A 35 32.89 -13.34 -39.23
C ARG A 35 33.07 -14.83 -38.89
N SER A 36 32.11 -15.65 -39.33
CA SER A 36 32.29 -16.44 -40.57
C SER A 36 30.96 -17.00 -41.09
N THR A 37 30.62 -16.56 -42.30
CA THR A 37 30.05 -17.31 -43.44
C THR A 37 29.44 -18.69 -43.19
N GLY A 38 28.18 -18.84 -43.59
CA GLY A 38 27.48 -20.12 -43.65
C GLY A 38 26.09 -20.00 -44.29
N GLN A 39 26.08 -19.56 -45.54
CA GLN A 39 24.92 -19.45 -46.43
C GLN A 39 24.40 -20.86 -46.79
N VAL A 40 23.13 -21.18 -46.54
CA VAL A 40 22.41 -22.20 -47.32
C VAL A 40 20.95 -21.78 -47.52
N CYS A 41 20.55 -21.85 -48.79
CA CYS A 41 19.30 -21.47 -49.42
C CYS A 41 18.03 -22.15 -48.86
N GLY A 42 16.87 -21.47 -48.99
CA GLY A 42 15.53 -22.10 -49.02
C GLY A 42 15.29 -22.94 -50.29
N PRO A 43 14.06 -23.31 -50.71
CA PRO A 43 12.70 -22.79 -50.40
C PRO A 43 11.66 -23.98 -50.27
N PRO A 44 10.34 -23.93 -50.62
CA PRO A 44 9.38 -22.85 -50.87
C PRO A 44 8.05 -22.96 -50.08
N ARG A 45 7.18 -21.95 -50.27
CA ARG A 45 5.80 -21.84 -49.78
C ARG A 45 4.87 -22.89 -50.41
N ARG A 46 3.82 -23.28 -49.68
CA ARG A 46 2.55 -23.79 -50.25
C ARG A 46 1.39 -22.92 -49.75
N PRO A 47 0.52 -22.40 -50.63
CA PRO A 47 -0.81 -21.93 -50.28
C PRO A 47 -1.85 -23.06 -50.47
N GLU A 48 -3.12 -22.72 -50.19
CA GLU A 48 -4.37 -23.45 -50.49
C GLU A 48 -4.79 -24.57 -49.51
N SER A 49 -6.06 -24.76 -49.16
CA SER A 49 -7.32 -24.07 -49.52
C SER A 49 -8.48 -24.58 -48.65
N LEU A 50 -9.52 -23.76 -48.63
CA LEU A 50 -10.95 -23.91 -48.32
C LEU A 50 -11.58 -25.29 -47.98
N GLY A 51 -12.58 -25.20 -47.11
CA GLY A 51 -13.82 -26.00 -47.11
C GLY A 51 -13.92 -26.90 -45.88
N THR A 52 -15.01 -26.97 -45.11
CA THR A 52 -16.41 -27.06 -45.55
C THR A 52 -17.37 -26.77 -44.37
N ARG A 53 -18.60 -26.42 -44.74
CA ARG A 53 -19.76 -25.95 -43.96
C ARG A 53 -20.38 -26.99 -43.02
N GLY A 54 -20.80 -26.54 -41.82
CA GLY A 54 -22.05 -26.85 -41.06
C GLY A 54 -22.45 -28.30 -40.76
N PRO A 55 -23.53 -28.57 -39.95
CA PRO A 55 -24.54 -27.66 -39.40
C PRO A 55 -24.79 -27.79 -37.88
N ARG A 56 -25.81 -27.03 -37.42
CA ARG A 56 -26.56 -27.02 -36.12
C ARG A 56 -26.59 -28.38 -35.40
N GLU A 57 -26.66 -28.48 -34.08
CA GLU A 57 -27.77 -28.14 -33.16
C GLU A 57 -27.18 -28.23 -31.73
N THR A 58 -27.68 -27.56 -30.67
CA THR A 58 -28.79 -28.06 -29.87
C THR A 58 -28.82 -27.21 -28.59
N THR A 59 -29.96 -26.56 -28.36
CA THR A 59 -30.67 -26.51 -27.08
C THR A 59 -29.92 -26.03 -25.84
N THR A 60 -30.16 -24.76 -25.51
CA THR A 60 -30.37 -24.32 -24.13
C THR A 60 -31.41 -25.21 -23.45
N PRO A 61 -31.14 -25.70 -22.23
CA PRO A 61 -32.11 -25.42 -21.20
C PRO A 61 -31.47 -24.80 -19.95
N LEU A 62 -32.33 -24.06 -19.27
CA LEU A 62 -32.19 -23.47 -17.95
C LEU A 62 -31.19 -24.20 -17.03
N GLY A 63 -30.18 -23.47 -16.58
CA GLY A 63 -29.23 -23.93 -15.58
C GLY A 63 -28.87 -22.79 -14.63
N THR A 64 -29.68 -22.65 -13.59
CA THR A 64 -29.29 -22.11 -12.28
C THR A 64 -28.84 -20.65 -12.24
N ILE A 65 -29.83 -19.80 -11.94
CA ILE A 65 -29.65 -18.56 -11.19
C ILE A 65 -29.05 -18.97 -9.84
N GLY A 66 -27.73 -19.05 -9.77
CA GLY A 66 -26.99 -19.09 -8.52
C GLY A 66 -26.96 -17.67 -7.99
N THR A 67 -28.04 -17.27 -7.31
CA THR A 67 -28.02 -16.13 -6.38
C THR A 67 -26.85 -16.36 -5.45
N ARG A 68 -25.72 -15.69 -5.71
CA ARG A 68 -24.70 -15.52 -4.69
C ARG A 68 -25.32 -14.57 -3.68
N GLU A 69 -26.04 -15.16 -2.73
CA GLU A 69 -26.45 -14.48 -1.51
C GLU A 69 -25.16 -13.99 -0.85
N GLY A 70 -24.85 -12.71 -1.09
CA GLY A 70 -23.83 -12.02 -0.33
C GLY A 70 -24.17 -12.15 1.16
N PRO A 71 -23.16 -12.20 2.04
CA PRO A 71 -23.40 -12.34 3.47
C PRO A 71 -24.38 -11.27 3.95
N PRO A 72 -25.30 -11.61 4.86
CA PRO A 72 -26.37 -10.71 5.27
C PRO A 72 -25.76 -9.43 5.83
N ALA A 73 -26.03 -8.30 5.16
CA ALA A 73 -25.78 -6.97 5.69
C ALA A 73 -26.60 -6.82 6.98
N SER A 74 -25.93 -7.06 8.12
CA SER A 74 -26.53 -7.07 9.43
C SER A 74 -27.23 -5.74 9.69
N ARG A 75 -28.56 -5.77 9.81
CA ARG A 75 -29.35 -4.67 10.37
C ARG A 75 -28.88 -4.45 11.81
N MET A 76 -28.20 -3.34 12.01
CA MET A 76 -27.59 -2.98 13.29
C MET A 76 -28.68 -2.58 14.29
N ASP A 77 -29.06 -3.50 15.17
CA ASP A 77 -29.80 -3.19 16.38
C ASP A 77 -28.87 -2.41 17.32
N ARG A 78 -29.15 -1.11 17.47
CA ARG A 78 -28.44 -0.23 18.39
C ARG A 78 -29.00 -0.45 19.79
N ARG A 79 -28.54 -1.49 20.47
CA ARG A 79 -28.45 -1.59 21.95
C ARG A 79 -27.95 -2.98 22.34
N ASN A 80 -26.66 -3.07 22.68
CA ASN A 80 -26.16 -3.55 23.99
C ASN A 80 -24.65 -3.80 23.88
N GLY A 81 -23.85 -3.10 24.69
CA GLY A 81 -22.38 -3.11 24.66
C GLY A 81 -21.77 -4.38 25.27
N LYS A 82 -21.88 -5.50 24.57
CA LYS A 82 -20.96 -6.64 24.70
C LYS A 82 -20.45 -6.94 23.31
N GLU A 83 -19.18 -6.62 23.04
CA GLU A 83 -18.48 -7.07 21.84
C GLU A 83 -18.35 -8.60 21.89
N THR A 84 -19.38 -9.30 21.42
CA THR A 84 -19.28 -10.71 21.08
C THR A 84 -18.46 -10.82 19.81
N ILE A 85 -17.40 -11.64 19.86
CA ILE A 85 -16.60 -12.00 18.68
C ILE A 85 -17.56 -12.50 17.59
N ALA A 86 -17.44 -11.95 16.38
CA ALA A 86 -18.25 -12.36 15.24
C ALA A 86 -18.03 -13.84 14.88
N MET A 87 -18.88 -14.39 14.02
CA MET A 87 -18.72 -15.75 13.51
C MET A 87 -17.36 -15.96 12.82
N THR A 88 -16.84 -17.18 12.88
CA THR A 88 -15.56 -17.54 12.25
C THR A 88 -15.64 -17.38 10.73
N ILE A 89 -14.66 -16.68 10.15
CA ILE A 89 -14.48 -16.58 8.70
C ILE A 89 -13.43 -17.58 8.22
N SER A 90 -13.46 -17.90 6.93
CA SER A 90 -12.43 -18.72 6.29
C SER A 90 -11.16 -17.91 5.99
N ILE A 91 -10.01 -18.60 5.89
CA ILE A 91 -8.74 -17.93 5.51
C ILE A 91 -8.80 -17.36 4.08
N ASP A 92 -9.58 -17.97 3.19
CA ASP A 92 -9.78 -17.51 1.83
C ASP A 92 -10.53 -16.18 1.76
N GLU A 93 -11.46 -15.94 2.69
CA GLU A 93 -12.15 -14.64 2.81
C GLU A 93 -11.20 -13.54 3.28
N PHE A 94 -10.30 -13.84 4.23
CA PHE A 94 -9.26 -12.91 4.63
C PHE A 94 -8.27 -12.61 3.49
N ALA A 95 -7.88 -13.63 2.72
CA ALA A 95 -6.98 -13.48 1.57
C ALA A 95 -7.57 -12.63 0.43
N ARG A 96 -8.90 -12.43 0.38
CA ARG A 96 -9.53 -11.50 -0.57
C ARG A 96 -9.30 -10.03 -0.21
N VAL A 97 -8.98 -9.72 1.03
CA VAL A 97 -8.72 -8.35 1.49
C VAL A 97 -7.24 -8.04 1.25
N ASP A 98 -6.95 -7.01 0.44
CA ASP A 98 -5.58 -6.58 0.18
C ASP A 98 -5.15 -5.61 1.28
N LEU A 99 -4.53 -6.15 2.32
CA LEU A 99 -3.95 -5.39 3.41
C LEU A 99 -2.50 -5.05 3.10
N ARG A 100 -2.17 -3.76 3.10
CA ARG A 100 -0.82 -3.27 2.82
C ARG A 100 -0.35 -2.25 3.84
N THR A 101 0.95 -2.23 4.04
CA THR A 101 1.62 -1.13 4.73
C THR A 101 1.72 0.08 3.79
N ALA A 102 1.55 1.27 4.34
CA ALA A 102 1.70 2.51 3.61
C ALA A 102 2.38 3.56 4.49
N ARG A 103 3.15 4.45 3.86
CA ARG A 103 3.82 5.55 4.55
C ARG A 103 3.02 6.83 4.37
N VAL A 104 2.77 7.57 5.44
CA VAL A 104 2.11 8.87 5.36
C VAL A 104 3.11 9.92 4.89
N LEU A 105 2.84 10.53 3.73
CA LEU A 105 3.65 11.61 3.17
C LEU A 105 3.15 12.97 3.66
N GLU A 106 1.84 13.19 3.59
CA GLU A 106 1.20 14.45 3.95
C GLU A 106 -0.09 14.17 4.72
N ALA A 107 -0.43 15.07 5.64
CA ALA A 107 -1.65 15.02 6.43
C ALA A 107 -2.26 16.41 6.53
N ASP A 108 -3.49 16.57 6.05
CA ASP A 108 -4.23 17.82 6.05
C ASP A 108 -5.56 17.68 6.78
N ARG A 109 -6.02 18.77 7.40
CA ARG A 109 -7.40 18.87 7.88
C ARG A 109 -8.33 19.17 6.71
N VAL A 110 -9.45 18.45 6.64
CA VAL A 110 -10.46 18.70 5.62
C VAL A 110 -11.27 19.94 6.01
N GLU A 111 -11.30 20.95 5.14
CA GLU A 111 -12.16 22.11 5.31
C GLU A 111 -13.61 21.64 5.48
N ARG A 112 -14.31 22.15 6.52
CA ARG A 112 -15.68 21.79 6.95
C ARG A 112 -15.78 20.71 8.03
N THR A 113 -14.71 20.07 8.49
CA THR A 113 -14.78 19.22 9.68
C THR A 113 -13.46 18.95 10.37
N ASP A 114 -13.49 19.10 11.70
CA ASP A 114 -12.34 18.85 12.56
C ASP A 114 -12.14 17.35 12.87
N LYS A 115 -13.08 16.49 12.46
CA LYS A 115 -13.05 15.04 12.74
C LYS A 115 -12.40 14.23 11.62
N LEU A 116 -12.31 14.78 10.40
CA LEU A 116 -11.74 14.09 9.25
C LEU A 116 -10.37 14.67 8.91
N LEU A 117 -9.40 13.78 8.70
CA LEU A 117 -8.10 14.11 8.15
C LEU A 117 -7.97 13.48 6.76
N ARG A 118 -7.42 14.25 5.84
CA ARG A 118 -7.00 13.79 4.53
C ARG A 118 -5.53 13.40 4.63
N LEU A 119 -5.19 12.17 4.27
CA LEU A 119 -3.82 11.68 4.28
C LEU A 119 -3.43 11.33 2.85
N ARG A 120 -2.25 11.81 2.44
CA ARG A 120 -1.57 11.32 1.24
C ARG A 120 -0.58 10.26 1.68
N ILE A 121 -0.73 9.07 1.12
CA ILE A 121 0.03 7.88 1.52
C ILE A 121 0.76 7.29 0.32
N ASP A 122 1.94 6.73 0.56
CA ASP A 122 2.70 5.94 -0.41
C ASP A 122 2.53 4.45 -0.10
N VAL A 123 2.08 3.69 -1.10
CA VAL A 123 1.85 2.24 -1.03
C VAL A 123 2.94 1.48 -1.81
N GLY A 124 4.19 1.98 -1.78
CA GLY A 124 5.34 1.31 -2.38
C GLY A 124 5.53 1.67 -3.85
N GLY A 125 5.35 2.94 -4.20
CA GLY A 125 5.53 3.48 -5.55
C GLY A 125 4.26 4.09 -6.16
N GLU A 126 3.12 3.95 -5.48
CA GLU A 126 1.87 4.62 -5.84
C GLU A 126 1.42 5.52 -4.70
N GLU A 127 1.18 6.80 -5.01
CA GLU A 127 0.56 7.73 -4.06
C GLU A 127 -0.96 7.61 -4.13
N ARG A 128 -1.59 7.45 -2.98
CA ARG A 128 -3.04 7.40 -2.84
C ARG A 128 -3.51 8.40 -1.80
N GLN A 129 -4.74 8.87 -2.00
CA GLN A 129 -5.42 9.71 -1.04
C GLN A 129 -6.43 8.88 -0.24
N ILE A 130 -6.39 9.01 1.08
CA ILE A 130 -7.38 8.44 1.99
C ILE A 130 -7.93 9.51 2.92
N VAL A 131 -9.17 9.32 3.37
CA VAL A 131 -9.82 10.16 4.37
C VAL A 131 -10.08 9.32 5.61
N ALA A 132 -9.51 9.74 6.74
CA ALA A 132 -9.61 9.03 8.01
C ALA A 132 -10.36 9.87 9.05
N GLY A 133 -11.30 9.22 9.76
CA GLY A 133 -12.08 9.83 10.85
C GLY A 133 -11.32 9.92 12.18
N ILE A 134 -10.03 10.27 12.15
CA ILE A 134 -9.13 10.24 13.32
C ILE A 134 -8.73 11.65 13.80
N GLY A 135 -9.30 12.71 13.22
CA GLY A 135 -8.93 14.10 13.49
C GLY A 135 -9.18 14.57 14.94
N ALA A 136 -10.06 13.87 15.66
CA ALA A 136 -10.33 14.17 17.07
C ALA A 136 -9.21 13.67 18.02
N HIS A 137 -8.38 12.71 17.58
CA HIS A 137 -7.37 12.07 18.43
C HIS A 137 -5.93 12.34 17.96
N TYR A 138 -5.73 12.69 16.70
CA TYR A 138 -4.41 12.87 16.11
C TYR A 138 -4.27 14.23 15.45
N GLU A 139 -3.14 14.88 15.72
CA GLU A 139 -2.71 16.04 14.96
C GLU A 139 -2.06 15.59 13.64
N PRO A 140 -2.30 16.29 12.52
CA PRO A 140 -1.77 15.93 11.20
C PRO A 140 -0.24 15.77 11.22
N GLY A 141 0.48 16.68 11.89
CA GLY A 141 1.93 16.64 11.97
C GLY A 141 2.49 15.41 12.69
N THR A 142 1.69 14.73 13.52
CA THR A 142 2.14 13.49 14.18
C THR A 142 2.06 12.28 13.25
N LEU A 143 1.19 12.31 12.24
CA LEU A 143 0.96 11.19 11.33
C LEU A 143 1.99 11.15 10.20
N VAL A 144 2.53 12.31 9.80
CA VAL A 144 3.54 12.41 8.74
C VAL A 144 4.77 11.58 9.08
N GLY A 145 5.24 10.80 8.10
CA GLY A 145 6.40 9.93 8.21
C GLY A 145 6.12 8.57 8.85
N ARG A 146 4.95 8.34 9.45
CA ARG A 146 4.60 7.05 10.07
C ARG A 146 4.21 6.00 9.03
N THR A 147 4.56 4.75 9.30
CA THR A 147 4.04 3.58 8.59
C THR A 147 2.75 3.12 9.24
N ILE A 148 1.69 2.99 8.42
CA ILE A 148 0.34 2.59 8.81
C ILE A 148 -0.12 1.39 8.01
N VAL A 149 -1.15 0.70 8.48
CA VAL A 149 -1.81 -0.39 7.73
C VAL A 149 -3.10 0.09 7.10
N ILE A 150 -3.26 -0.19 5.82
CA ILE A 150 -4.43 0.18 5.01
C ILE A 150 -5.05 -1.04 4.31
N VAL A 151 -6.31 -0.90 3.96
CA VAL A 151 -6.98 -1.76 2.99
C VAL A 151 -6.91 -1.11 1.61
N ALA A 152 -6.24 -1.77 0.66
CA ALA A 152 -5.90 -1.21 -0.66
C ALA A 152 -6.91 -1.54 -1.76
N ASN A 153 -7.78 -2.54 -1.57
CA ASN A 153 -8.73 -3.03 -2.58
C ASN A 153 -10.20 -2.72 -2.27
N LEU A 154 -10.47 -1.68 -1.48
CA LEU A 154 -11.82 -1.18 -1.27
C LEU A 154 -12.27 -0.30 -2.43
N GLU A 155 -13.58 -0.31 -2.71
CA GLU A 155 -14.18 0.63 -3.64
C GLU A 155 -13.97 2.07 -3.15
N PRO A 156 -13.59 3.01 -4.04
CA PRO A 156 -13.44 4.41 -3.67
C PRO A 156 -14.72 4.98 -3.06
N ALA A 157 -14.58 5.65 -1.91
CA ALA A 157 -15.71 6.26 -1.22
C ALA A 157 -15.55 7.79 -1.21
N THR A 158 -16.59 8.50 -1.64
CA THR A 158 -16.61 9.97 -1.60
C THR A 158 -17.26 10.45 -0.31
N ILE A 159 -16.46 11.03 0.58
CA ILE A 159 -16.93 11.59 1.85
C ILE A 159 -16.84 13.11 1.75
N ARG A 160 -18.01 13.79 1.74
CA ARG A 160 -18.12 15.26 1.70
C ARG A 160 -17.39 15.93 0.52
N GLY A 161 -17.34 15.24 -0.62
CA GLY A 161 -16.68 15.73 -1.84
C GLY A 161 -15.18 15.42 -1.93
N VAL A 162 -14.63 14.66 -0.98
CA VAL A 162 -13.25 14.16 -1.03
C VAL A 162 -13.28 12.66 -1.30
N GLU A 163 -12.54 12.22 -2.31
CA GLU A 163 -12.38 10.80 -2.65
C GLU A 163 -11.40 10.11 -1.70
N SER A 164 -11.79 8.97 -1.16
CA SER A 164 -10.96 8.10 -0.32
C SER A 164 -10.76 6.75 -1.02
N ASN A 165 -9.52 6.45 -1.39
CA ASN A 165 -9.14 5.23 -2.11
C ASN A 165 -8.62 4.15 -1.17
N GLY A 166 -9.23 4.04 0.00
CA GLY A 166 -8.83 3.07 1.01
C GLY A 166 -9.35 3.41 2.41
N MET A 167 -9.08 2.50 3.33
CA MET A 167 -9.42 2.62 4.74
C MET A 167 -8.18 2.36 5.59
N LEU A 168 -7.90 3.27 6.51
CA LEU A 168 -6.89 3.09 7.55
C LEU A 168 -7.47 2.20 8.66
N LEU A 169 -6.67 1.27 9.16
CA LEU A 169 -7.06 0.42 10.29
C LEU A 169 -6.64 1.05 11.62
N ALA A 170 -7.57 1.10 12.57
CA ALA A 170 -7.34 1.60 13.92
C ALA A 170 -8.10 0.75 14.95
N ALA A 171 -7.50 0.56 16.12
CA ALA A 171 -8.16 0.00 17.28
C ALA A 171 -8.96 1.10 18.01
N LEU A 172 -10.21 0.80 18.36
CA LEU A 172 -11.06 1.67 19.15
C LEU A 172 -11.45 0.93 20.44
N HIS A 173 -11.17 1.53 21.60
CA HIS A 173 -11.56 0.97 22.90
C HIS A 173 -11.88 2.09 23.87
N GLU A 174 -13.10 2.10 24.42
CA GLU A 174 -13.56 3.09 25.42
C GLU A 174 -13.30 4.57 25.04
N GLY A 175 -13.40 4.90 23.75
CA GLY A 175 -13.14 6.25 23.23
C GLY A 175 -11.68 6.57 22.99
N ARG A 176 -10.76 5.64 23.23
CA ARG A 176 -9.36 5.72 22.79
C ARG A 176 -9.21 5.12 21.41
N LEU A 177 -8.66 5.89 20.48
CA LEU A 177 -8.36 5.44 19.11
C LEU A 177 -6.85 5.30 18.94
N ALA A 178 -6.40 4.15 18.46
CA ALA A 178 -5.00 3.84 18.18
C ALA A 178 -4.85 3.35 16.74
N VAL A 179 -4.13 4.10 15.91
CA VAL A 179 -3.80 3.69 14.53
C VAL A 179 -2.91 2.44 14.55
N LEU A 180 -3.22 1.46 13.71
CA LEU A 180 -2.40 0.26 13.58
C LEU A 180 -1.10 0.59 12.83
N THR A 181 0.00 0.14 13.41
CA THR A 181 1.38 0.36 12.92
C THR A 181 2.14 -0.96 13.01
N THR A 182 3.24 -1.06 12.27
CA THR A 182 4.16 -2.21 12.32
C THR A 182 5.02 -2.17 13.58
N ASP A 183 5.32 -3.33 14.15
CA ASP A 183 6.29 -3.45 15.24
C ASP A 183 7.72 -3.17 14.72
N GLY A 184 8.57 -2.64 15.59
CA GLY A 184 9.97 -2.34 15.25
C GLY A 184 10.22 -1.02 14.49
N GLY A 185 9.18 -0.22 14.22
CA GLY A 185 9.32 1.11 13.63
C GLY A 185 9.08 1.14 12.12
N ASP A 186 9.96 1.83 11.39
CA ASP A 186 9.80 2.08 9.95
C ASP A 186 9.88 0.77 9.14
N PHE A 187 8.77 0.43 8.49
CA PHE A 187 8.67 -0.72 7.57
C PHE A 187 8.50 -0.21 6.12
N PRO A 188 9.05 -0.91 5.10
CA PRO A 188 8.92 -0.49 3.71
C PRO A 188 7.46 -0.36 3.29
N PRO A 189 7.08 0.75 2.62
CA PRO A 189 5.72 0.92 2.11
C PRO A 189 5.41 -0.11 1.03
N GLY A 190 4.14 -0.49 0.92
CA GLY A 190 3.64 -1.43 -0.09
C GLY A 190 3.77 -2.90 0.28
N ALA A 191 4.32 -3.24 1.44
CA ALA A 191 4.43 -4.62 1.88
C ALA A 191 3.06 -5.21 2.28
N GLN A 192 2.82 -6.45 1.90
CA GLN A 192 1.58 -7.19 2.13
C GLN A 192 1.50 -7.72 3.58
N VAL A 193 0.35 -7.53 4.21
CA VAL A 193 0.02 -8.09 5.53
C VAL A 193 -0.71 -9.42 5.34
N ARG A 194 -0.35 -10.43 6.14
CA ARG A 194 -0.85 -11.81 6.05
C ARG A 194 -1.04 -12.43 7.42
#